data_AF-A0A3M1FEQ9-F1
#
_entry.id   AF-A0A3M1FEQ9-F1
#
_cell.length_a   1.000
_cell.length_b   1.000
_cell.length_c   1.000
_cell.angle_alpha   90.00
_cell.angle_beta   90.00
_cell.angle_gamma   90.00
#
_symmetry.space_group_name_H-M   'P 1'
#
loop_
_entity.id
_entity.type
_entity.pdbx_description
1 polymer ?
#
loop_
_entity_poly.entity_id
_entity_poly.type
_entity_poly.pdbx_seq_one_letter_code
_entity_poly.pdbx_strand_id
1 'polypeptide(L)'
;MMLPFEKIQRNILQKKQTKTNLDYGTRPEERKIEDYIQYGVVNINKPSGPTSHQVSDYVKKILNLKKAGHSGTLDPKVTGVLPIALGKATKVVQTLLTAGKEYVCLMHVHKKVDEQELRKVMNEFVGDIEQLPPIKSAVKRRIRTRSVYYIDIIEIKEQDVLFRVGCQAGTYIRKLVHDIGVKLKTGAHMAQLVRTKAGPFKFEEMVTLQDLRDAYEIWKENNDEKMLRKVILPMEKAVEHLPKIWISDYAVDPVAHGADLSVPGVVKLNDDINQGDMVAIFTLKDELVALGEALMNAQNIYMKEKGVAVKVKKVFYERKVYPKFKLSRQN
;
A
#
# COMPACT_ATOMS: atom_id res chain seq x y z
N MET A 1 -1.49 -18.84 2.69
CA MET A 1 -0.52 -18.00 3.45
C MET A 1 -0.92 -16.54 3.35
N MET A 2 -0.56 -15.73 4.34
CA MET A 2 -0.99 -14.34 4.44
C MET A 2 0.17 -13.46 4.95
N LEU A 3 0.29 -12.25 4.42
CA LEU A 3 1.18 -11.21 4.94
C LEU A 3 0.72 -10.80 6.35
N PRO A 4 1.59 -10.24 7.20
CA PRO A 4 1.23 -9.94 8.59
C PRO A 4 -0.04 -9.10 8.75
N PHE A 5 -0.19 -8.04 7.96
CA PHE A 5 -1.37 -7.16 8.05
C PHE A 5 -2.68 -7.85 7.62
N GLU A 6 -2.61 -8.88 6.78
CA GLU A 6 -3.79 -9.63 6.32
C GLU A 6 -4.34 -10.56 7.43
N LYS A 7 -3.53 -10.87 8.45
CA LYS A 7 -3.93 -11.71 9.60
C LYS A 7 -4.63 -10.92 10.70
N ILE A 8 -4.57 -9.59 10.65
CA ILE A 8 -5.12 -8.72 11.69
C ILE A 8 -6.64 -8.60 11.48
N GLN A 9 -7.41 -9.03 12.47
CA GLN A 9 -8.83 -8.74 12.55
C GLN A 9 -9.02 -7.38 13.23
N ARG A 10 -9.67 -6.45 12.55
CA ARG A 10 -9.92 -5.11 13.07
C ARG A 10 -11.38 -4.94 13.41
N ASN A 11 -11.70 -4.95 14.70
CA ASN A 11 -13.04 -4.59 15.15
C ASN A 11 -13.14 -3.07 15.23
N ILE A 12 -14.36 -2.56 15.20
CA ILE A 12 -14.63 -1.13 15.33
C ILE A 12 -15.14 -0.86 16.75
N LEU A 13 -14.40 -0.06 17.50
CA LEU A 13 -14.85 0.50 18.77
C LEU A 13 -15.66 1.77 18.49
N GLN A 14 -16.93 1.79 18.88
CA GLN A 14 -17.82 2.94 18.70
C GLN A 14 -17.72 3.86 19.93
N LYS A 15 -17.03 5.00 19.82
CA LYS A 15 -16.85 5.94 20.94
C LYS A 15 -18.02 6.91 21.10
N LYS A 16 -18.59 7.41 19.99
CA LYS A 16 -19.68 8.41 20.00
C LYS A 16 -20.72 8.09 18.95
N GLN A 17 -22.01 8.28 19.25
CA GLN A 17 -23.05 8.20 18.23
C GLN A 17 -23.25 9.58 17.58
N THR A 18 -22.91 9.71 16.31
CA THR A 18 -23.10 10.96 15.55
C THR A 18 -23.34 10.68 14.07
N LYS A 19 -23.89 11.66 13.36
CA LYS A 19 -24.16 11.62 11.92
C LYS A 19 -23.21 12.59 11.20
N THR A 20 -22.96 12.32 9.92
CA THR A 20 -22.26 13.25 9.03
C THR A 20 -23.28 14.04 8.23
N ASN A 21 -23.03 15.34 8.03
CA ASN A 21 -23.85 16.17 7.16
C ASN A 21 -23.55 15.80 5.69
N LEU A 22 -24.59 15.47 4.92
CA LEU A 22 -24.47 15.09 3.51
C LEU A 22 -24.06 16.25 2.59
N ASP A 23 -24.19 17.50 3.04
CA ASP A 23 -23.80 18.68 2.26
C ASP A 23 -22.27 18.86 2.13
N TYR A 24 -21.47 18.13 2.93
CA TYR A 24 -20.01 18.26 2.98
C TYR A 24 -19.31 17.00 2.51
N GLY A 25 -18.24 17.14 1.74
CA GLY A 25 -17.47 16.00 1.24
C GLY A 25 -18.28 15.08 0.32
N THR A 26 -17.70 13.97 -0.09
CA THR A 26 -18.36 12.99 -0.96
C THR A 26 -17.73 11.63 -0.75
N ARG A 27 -18.53 10.56 -0.71
CA ARG A 27 -17.99 9.20 -0.60
C ARG A 27 -16.98 8.93 -1.73
N PRO A 28 -15.88 8.21 -1.48
CA PRO A 28 -14.83 8.01 -2.49
C PRO A 28 -15.32 7.53 -3.85
N GLU A 29 -16.28 6.62 -3.86
CA GLU A 29 -16.91 6.01 -5.05
C GLU A 29 -17.85 6.96 -5.82
N GLU A 30 -18.38 7.98 -5.14
CA GLU A 30 -19.36 8.95 -5.69
C GLU A 30 -18.68 10.24 -6.19
N ARG A 31 -17.35 10.37 -6.03
CA ARG A 31 -16.61 11.54 -6.52
C ARG A 31 -16.86 11.75 -8.01
N LYS A 32 -16.94 13.01 -8.43
CA LYS A 32 -16.88 13.40 -9.85
C LYS A 32 -15.62 12.78 -10.47
N ILE A 33 -15.69 12.38 -11.73
CA ILE A 33 -14.64 11.58 -12.36
C ILE A 33 -13.28 12.28 -12.36
N GLU A 34 -13.25 13.61 -12.52
CA GLU A 34 -12.00 14.38 -12.47
C GLU A 34 -11.34 14.28 -11.09
N ASP A 35 -12.12 14.42 -10.02
CA ASP A 35 -11.63 14.29 -8.64
C ASP A 35 -11.29 12.83 -8.30
N TYR A 36 -12.07 11.89 -8.82
CA TYR A 36 -11.81 10.46 -8.68
C TYR A 36 -10.44 10.09 -9.26
N ILE A 37 -10.08 10.64 -10.43
CA ILE A 37 -8.73 10.49 -11.01
C ILE A 37 -7.67 11.20 -10.15
N GLN A 38 -7.92 12.44 -9.72
CA GLN A 38 -6.94 13.19 -8.90
C GLN A 38 -6.63 12.50 -7.57
N TYR A 39 -7.60 11.81 -6.99
CA TYR A 39 -7.52 11.05 -5.75
C TYR A 39 -7.49 9.54 -6.00
N GLY A 40 -6.99 9.13 -7.17
CA GLY A 40 -6.98 7.73 -7.60
C GLY A 40 -5.63 7.04 -7.47
N VAL A 41 -5.68 5.70 -7.52
CA VAL A 41 -4.54 4.80 -7.63
C VAL A 41 -4.88 3.74 -8.67
N VAL A 42 -3.96 3.45 -9.58
CA VAL A 42 -4.12 2.37 -10.57
C VAL A 42 -3.19 1.23 -10.20
N ASN A 43 -3.72 0.02 -10.16
CA ASN A 43 -2.91 -1.18 -9.97
C ASN A 43 -2.43 -1.71 -11.33
N ILE A 44 -1.27 -1.22 -11.79
CA ILE A 44 -0.77 -1.61 -13.11
C ILE A 44 -0.11 -2.99 -13.04
N ASN A 45 -0.47 -3.88 -13.99
CA ASN A 45 0.33 -5.02 -14.36
C ASN A 45 1.57 -4.52 -15.11
N LYS A 46 2.66 -4.30 -14.38
CA LYS A 46 3.88 -3.77 -14.97
C LYS A 46 4.40 -4.75 -16.03
N PRO A 47 4.61 -4.32 -17.29
CA PRO A 47 5.24 -5.17 -18.29
C PRO A 47 6.74 -5.33 -18.04
N SER A 48 7.31 -6.38 -18.61
CA SER A 48 8.76 -6.58 -18.67
C SER A 48 9.35 -5.64 -19.73
N GLY A 49 10.50 -5.03 -19.45
CA GLY A 49 11.17 -4.08 -20.34
C GLY A 49 11.38 -2.71 -19.69
N PRO A 50 10.33 -1.90 -19.47
CA PRO A 50 10.48 -0.57 -18.90
C PRO A 50 10.76 -0.60 -17.38
N THR A 51 11.42 0.45 -16.90
CA THR A 51 11.54 0.71 -15.45
C THR A 51 10.18 1.11 -14.85
N SER A 52 9.99 0.92 -13.53
CA SER A 52 8.77 1.41 -12.85
C SER A 52 8.55 2.92 -12.98
N HIS A 53 9.62 3.72 -13.07
CA HIS A 53 9.53 5.16 -13.29
C HIS A 53 8.95 5.48 -14.67
N GLN A 54 9.43 4.82 -15.73
CA GLN A 54 8.88 4.96 -17.08
C GLN A 54 7.39 4.57 -17.13
N VAL A 55 7.01 3.47 -16.47
CA VAL A 55 5.59 3.06 -16.40
C VAL A 55 4.74 4.11 -15.69
N SER A 56 5.23 4.73 -14.62
CA SER A 56 4.53 5.84 -13.95
C SER A 56 4.39 7.05 -14.86
N ASP A 57 5.41 7.36 -15.67
CA ASP A 57 5.34 8.42 -16.67
C ASP A 57 4.38 8.10 -17.82
N TYR A 58 4.25 6.83 -18.22
CA TYR A 58 3.24 6.42 -19.20
C TYR A 58 1.83 6.62 -18.66
N VAL A 59 1.55 6.16 -17.43
CA VAL A 59 0.25 6.41 -16.76
C VAL A 59 -0.05 7.90 -16.65
N LYS A 60 0.95 8.71 -16.27
CA LYS A 60 0.84 10.17 -16.22
C LYS A 60 0.44 10.77 -17.56
N LYS A 61 1.06 10.33 -18.66
CA LYS A 61 0.78 10.79 -20.02
C LYS A 61 -0.59 10.35 -20.51
N ILE A 62 -0.93 9.06 -20.33
CA ILE A 62 -2.22 8.49 -20.72
C ILE A 62 -3.37 9.30 -20.12
N LEU A 63 -3.31 9.57 -18.82
CA LEU A 63 -4.38 10.28 -18.11
C LEU A 63 -4.28 11.82 -18.17
N ASN A 64 -3.31 12.35 -18.93
CA ASN A 64 -2.99 13.78 -19.01
C ASN A 64 -2.84 14.47 -17.64
N LEU A 65 -2.07 13.85 -16.75
CA LEU A 65 -1.86 14.33 -15.38
C LEU A 65 -0.52 15.07 -15.24
N LYS A 66 -0.46 16.00 -14.28
CA LYS A 66 0.79 16.67 -13.91
C LYS A 66 1.73 15.77 -13.12
N LYS A 67 1.18 14.76 -12.41
CA LYS A 67 1.94 13.93 -11.48
C LYS A 67 1.35 12.53 -11.38
N ALA A 68 2.22 11.53 -11.36
CA ALA A 68 1.91 10.16 -10.95
C ALA A 68 3.16 9.57 -10.26
N GLY A 69 3.00 8.58 -9.39
CA GLY A 69 4.13 7.97 -8.69
C GLY A 69 3.82 6.56 -8.17
N HIS A 70 4.78 5.65 -8.29
CA HIS A 70 4.64 4.26 -7.89
C HIS A 70 5.13 3.98 -6.46
N SER A 71 4.65 2.88 -5.88
CA SER A 71 4.91 2.52 -4.47
C SER A 71 5.97 1.44 -4.22
N GLY A 72 7.05 1.48 -5.00
CA GLY A 72 8.17 0.56 -4.87
C GLY A 72 8.62 0.02 -6.21
N THR A 73 9.89 0.24 -6.52
CA THR A 73 10.50 -0.08 -7.80
C THR A 73 10.55 -1.59 -8.04
N LEU A 74 10.09 -2.00 -9.21
CA LEU A 74 10.38 -3.30 -9.79
C LEU A 74 11.48 -3.13 -10.84
N ASP A 75 12.45 -4.05 -10.85
CA ASP A 75 13.50 -4.07 -11.87
C ASP A 75 12.87 -4.16 -13.28
N PRO A 76 13.57 -3.70 -14.34
CA PRO A 76 13.04 -3.70 -15.71
C PRO A 76 12.39 -5.01 -16.17
N LYS A 77 13.03 -6.15 -15.87
CA LYS A 77 12.56 -7.49 -16.26
C LYS A 77 11.45 -8.08 -15.37
N VAL A 78 11.12 -7.42 -14.26
CA VAL A 78 10.14 -7.91 -13.28
C VAL A 78 8.76 -7.38 -13.64
N THR A 79 7.75 -8.24 -13.55
CA THR A 79 6.35 -7.93 -13.90
C THR A 79 5.42 -7.94 -12.70
N GLY A 80 4.14 -7.65 -12.92
CA GLY A 80 3.07 -7.78 -11.93
C GLY A 80 2.76 -6.48 -11.19
N VAL A 81 2.23 -6.62 -9.98
CA VAL A 81 1.52 -5.58 -9.22
C VAL A 81 2.37 -4.33 -9.06
N LEU A 82 1.95 -3.20 -9.62
CA LEU A 82 2.59 -1.91 -9.47
C LEU A 82 1.53 -0.82 -9.22
N PRO A 83 1.19 -0.54 -7.96
CA PRO A 83 0.29 0.55 -7.62
C PRO A 83 0.94 1.89 -7.99
N ILE A 84 0.23 2.69 -8.78
CA ILE A 84 0.62 4.01 -9.24
C ILE A 84 -0.44 5.01 -8.77
N ALA A 85 -0.07 5.83 -7.80
CA ALA A 85 -0.93 6.89 -7.30
C ALA A 85 -0.92 8.08 -8.26
N LEU A 86 -2.09 8.68 -8.44
CA LEU A 86 -2.37 9.73 -9.41
C LEU A 86 -2.44 11.10 -8.74
N GLY A 87 -2.09 12.17 -9.44
CA GLY A 87 -2.35 13.55 -9.03
C GLY A 87 -2.07 13.86 -7.55
N LYS A 88 -3.13 14.22 -6.83
CA LYS A 88 -3.13 14.56 -5.40
C LYS A 88 -2.91 13.34 -4.50
N ALA A 89 -3.33 12.14 -4.92
CA ALA A 89 -3.08 10.88 -4.23
C ALA A 89 -1.61 10.45 -4.20
N THR A 90 -0.71 11.03 -5.00
CA THR A 90 0.73 10.65 -5.01
C THR A 90 1.42 10.65 -3.64
N LYS A 91 0.87 11.36 -2.65
CA LYS A 91 1.31 11.35 -1.26
C LYS A 91 1.08 10.00 -0.55
N VAL A 92 0.11 9.17 -0.98
CA VAL A 92 -0.24 7.90 -0.30
C VAL A 92 0.81 6.82 -0.53
N VAL A 93 1.63 6.97 -1.58
CA VAL A 93 2.73 6.06 -1.93
C VAL A 93 3.59 5.66 -0.73
N GLN A 94 3.82 6.58 0.22
CA GLN A 94 4.63 6.34 1.41
C GLN A 94 4.10 5.19 2.29
N THR A 95 2.78 4.97 2.36
CA THR A 95 2.17 3.89 3.16
C THR A 95 2.41 2.52 2.54
N LEU A 96 2.49 2.49 1.21
CA LEU A 96 2.71 1.31 0.42
C LEU A 96 4.20 0.95 0.33
N LEU A 97 5.11 1.93 0.46
CA LEU A 97 6.56 1.67 0.47
C LEU A 97 6.99 0.79 1.65
N THR A 98 6.28 0.85 2.78
CA THR A 98 6.58 0.04 3.98
C THR A 98 5.74 -1.24 4.06
N ALA A 99 4.65 -1.34 3.32
CA ALA A 99 3.76 -2.49 3.34
C ALA A 99 4.45 -3.78 2.87
N GLY A 100 4.02 -4.93 3.38
CA GLY A 100 4.51 -6.24 2.93
C GLY A 100 4.33 -6.46 1.43
N LYS A 101 5.18 -7.31 0.84
CA LYS A 101 5.19 -7.65 -0.58
C LYS A 101 5.12 -9.17 -0.73
N GLU A 102 4.49 -9.63 -1.81
CA GLU A 102 4.49 -11.04 -2.19
C GLU A 102 4.96 -11.17 -3.64
N TYR A 103 5.75 -12.21 -3.90
CA TYR A 103 6.26 -12.53 -5.22
C TYR A 103 6.08 -14.02 -5.53
N VAL A 104 6.00 -14.33 -6.81
CA VAL A 104 6.29 -15.64 -7.37
C VAL A 104 7.62 -15.54 -8.11
N CYS A 105 8.55 -16.43 -7.78
CA CYS A 105 9.92 -16.41 -8.23
C CYS A 105 10.29 -17.75 -8.86
N LEU A 106 10.91 -17.69 -10.04
CA LEU A 106 11.58 -18.83 -10.65
C LEU A 106 13.08 -18.71 -10.35
N MET A 107 13.60 -19.66 -9.59
CA MET A 107 15.02 -19.82 -9.28
C MET A 107 15.58 -20.98 -10.09
N HIS A 108 16.75 -20.78 -10.70
CA HIS A 108 17.51 -21.85 -11.33
C HIS A 108 18.77 -22.15 -10.53
N VAL A 109 18.88 -23.38 -10.02
CA VAL A 109 20.01 -23.90 -9.24
C VAL A 109 21.07 -24.44 -10.20
N HIS A 110 22.35 -24.12 -10.01
CA HIS A 110 23.37 -24.43 -11.04
C HIS A 110 23.76 -25.90 -11.14
N LYS A 111 23.43 -26.72 -10.13
CA LYS A 111 23.63 -28.17 -10.11
C LYS A 111 22.42 -28.84 -9.49
N LYS A 112 22.16 -30.09 -9.88
CA LYS A 112 21.10 -30.91 -9.29
C LYS A 112 21.34 -31.06 -7.79
N VAL A 113 20.30 -30.87 -6.99
CA VAL A 113 20.31 -31.05 -5.53
C VAL A 113 19.18 -32.01 -5.17
N ASP A 114 19.36 -32.75 -4.08
CA ASP A 114 18.27 -33.52 -3.49
C ASP A 114 17.11 -32.59 -3.07
N GLU A 115 15.88 -33.02 -3.34
CA GLU A 115 14.68 -32.20 -3.09
C GLU A 115 14.47 -31.94 -1.59
N GLN A 116 14.78 -32.91 -0.71
CA GLN A 116 14.58 -32.73 0.73
C GLN A 116 15.56 -31.69 1.27
N GLU A 117 16.83 -31.74 0.84
CA GLU A 117 17.82 -30.74 1.21
C GLU A 117 17.46 -29.35 0.67
N LEU A 118 16.97 -29.25 -0.58
CA LEU A 118 16.49 -27.99 -1.15
C LEU A 118 15.37 -27.38 -0.30
N ARG A 119 14.34 -28.16 0.04
CA ARG A 119 13.21 -27.71 0.85
C ARG A 119 13.65 -27.27 2.25
N LYS A 120 14.54 -28.04 2.88
CA LYS A 120 15.11 -27.73 4.19
C LYS A 120 15.86 -26.40 4.15
N VAL A 121 16.79 -26.22 3.20
CA VAL A 121 17.57 -24.99 3.07
C VAL A 121 16.68 -23.79 2.78
N MET A 122 15.69 -23.90 1.90
CA MET A 122 14.76 -22.80 1.64
C MET A 122 13.95 -22.42 2.89
N ASN A 123 13.57 -23.39 3.72
CA ASN A 123 12.84 -23.13 4.97
C ASN A 123 13.70 -22.40 6.02
N GLU A 124 15.03 -22.58 6.02
CA GLU A 124 15.96 -21.83 6.90
C GLU A 124 15.95 -20.31 6.62
N PHE A 125 15.49 -19.88 5.43
CA PHE A 125 15.37 -18.46 5.09
C PHE A 125 14.02 -17.85 5.51
N VAL A 126 13.11 -18.62 6.11
CA VAL A 126 11.87 -18.08 6.70
C VAL A 126 12.18 -17.51 8.08
N GLY A 127 11.82 -16.25 8.31
CA GLY A 127 12.19 -15.48 9.48
C GLY A 127 13.04 -14.27 9.12
N ASP A 128 13.83 -13.80 10.08
CA ASP A 128 14.71 -12.65 9.88
C ASP A 128 16.01 -13.07 9.19
N ILE A 129 16.33 -12.38 8.10
CA ILE A 129 17.53 -12.60 7.29
C ILE A 129 18.34 -11.31 7.17
N GLU A 130 19.65 -11.43 7.03
CA GLU A 130 20.53 -10.29 6.75
C GLU A 130 20.74 -10.12 5.25
N GLN A 131 20.53 -8.90 4.75
CA GLN A 131 20.79 -8.57 3.36
C GLN A 131 21.71 -7.36 3.23
N LEU A 132 22.71 -7.50 2.35
CA LEU A 132 23.42 -6.38 1.78
C LEU A 132 22.79 -6.05 0.43
N PRO A 133 22.23 -4.83 0.23
CA PRO A 133 21.68 -4.43 -1.06
C PRO A 133 22.67 -4.65 -2.22
N PRO A 134 22.19 -5.00 -3.42
CA PRO A 134 23.05 -5.13 -4.60
C PRO A 134 23.68 -3.79 -4.98
N ILE A 135 24.75 -3.84 -5.77
CA ILE A 135 25.48 -2.65 -6.26
C ILE A 135 24.50 -1.70 -6.97
N LYS A 136 23.68 -2.24 -7.87
CA LYS A 136 22.59 -1.51 -8.53
C LYS A 136 21.38 -1.45 -7.59
N SER A 137 21.37 -0.50 -6.66
CA SER A 137 20.24 -0.24 -5.76
C SER A 137 20.04 1.26 -5.53
N ALA A 138 18.78 1.65 -5.26
CA ALA A 138 18.42 3.05 -4.97
C ALA A 138 18.69 3.46 -3.51
N VAL A 139 19.27 2.58 -2.68
CA VAL A 139 19.47 2.80 -1.24
C VAL A 139 20.92 2.57 -0.85
N LYS A 140 21.40 3.26 0.20
CA LYS A 140 22.76 3.09 0.71
C LYS A 140 23.06 1.62 1.03
N ARG A 141 24.17 1.11 0.49
CA ARG A 141 24.60 -0.28 0.66
C ARG A 141 25.18 -0.48 2.06
N ARG A 142 24.40 -1.12 2.94
CA ARG A 142 24.75 -1.54 4.31
C ARG A 142 23.96 -2.78 4.66
N ILE A 143 24.46 -3.61 5.58
CA ILE A 143 23.73 -4.77 6.09
C ILE A 143 22.45 -4.29 6.76
N ARG A 144 21.35 -5.00 6.49
CA ARG A 144 20.03 -4.73 7.06
C ARG A 144 19.30 -6.04 7.28
N THR A 145 18.63 -6.16 8.42
CA THR A 145 17.70 -7.25 8.67
C THR A 145 16.41 -7.06 7.89
N ARG A 146 15.90 -8.13 7.29
CA ARG A 146 14.63 -8.19 6.58
C ARG A 146 13.89 -9.45 6.97
N SER A 147 12.58 -9.36 7.13
CA SER A 147 11.78 -10.55 7.45
C SER A 147 11.21 -11.19 6.18
N VAL A 148 11.43 -12.49 6.03
CA VAL A 148 10.71 -13.36 5.09
C VAL A 148 9.62 -14.05 5.87
N TYR A 149 8.36 -13.77 5.55
CA TYR A 149 7.22 -14.27 6.30
C TYR A 149 6.89 -15.72 5.97
N TYR A 150 7.10 -16.13 4.72
CA TYR A 150 6.92 -17.49 4.25
C TYR A 150 7.61 -17.69 2.91
N ILE A 151 8.01 -18.93 2.66
CA ILE A 151 8.41 -19.46 1.35
C ILE A 151 7.58 -20.72 1.11
N ASP A 152 6.99 -20.82 -0.07
CA ASP A 152 6.13 -21.93 -0.48
C ASP A 152 6.54 -22.40 -1.86
N ILE A 153 7.11 -23.59 -1.91
CA ILE A 153 7.57 -24.20 -3.15
C ILE A 153 6.36 -24.75 -3.89
N ILE A 154 6.07 -24.18 -5.06
CA ILE A 154 4.94 -24.53 -5.90
C ILE A 154 5.30 -25.73 -6.78
N GLU A 155 6.45 -25.67 -7.43
CA GLU A 155 6.89 -26.70 -8.38
C GLU A 155 8.42 -26.79 -8.39
N ILE A 156 8.95 -28.00 -8.55
CA ILE A 156 10.36 -28.27 -8.80
C ILE A 156 10.43 -29.11 -10.08
N LYS A 157 11.18 -28.63 -11.06
CA LYS A 157 11.44 -29.35 -12.30
C LYS A 157 12.93 -29.27 -12.61
N GLU A 158 13.63 -30.39 -12.47
CA GLU A 158 15.08 -30.48 -12.63
C GLU A 158 15.82 -29.50 -11.70
N GLN A 159 16.45 -28.47 -12.26
CA GLN A 159 17.14 -27.40 -11.52
C GLN A 159 16.30 -26.14 -11.32
N ASP A 160 15.10 -26.09 -11.89
CA ASP A 160 14.18 -24.97 -11.79
C ASP A 160 13.21 -25.16 -10.61
N VAL A 161 13.15 -24.14 -9.77
CA VAL A 161 12.35 -24.11 -8.55
C VAL A 161 11.43 -22.90 -8.61
N LEU A 162 10.13 -23.16 -8.74
CA LEU A 162 9.09 -22.14 -8.69
C LEU A 162 8.55 -22.04 -7.26
N PHE A 163 8.63 -20.86 -6.67
CA PHE A 163 8.15 -20.65 -5.30
C PHE A 163 7.49 -19.29 -5.11
N ARG A 164 6.54 -19.25 -4.18
CA ARG A 164 5.91 -18.03 -3.67
C ARG A 164 6.66 -17.58 -2.42
N VAL A 165 6.87 -16.28 -2.28
CA VAL A 165 7.53 -15.68 -1.12
C VAL A 165 6.81 -14.41 -0.66
N GLY A 166 6.43 -14.37 0.61
CA GLY A 166 5.93 -13.18 1.28
C GLY A 166 7.04 -12.56 2.13
N CYS A 167 7.29 -11.26 1.98
CA CYS A 167 8.41 -10.61 2.66
C CYS A 167 8.15 -9.15 3.03
N GLN A 168 8.96 -8.64 3.95
CA GLN A 168 8.99 -7.25 4.33
C GLN A 168 9.40 -6.37 3.13
N ALA A 169 8.90 -5.14 3.09
CA ALA A 169 9.30 -4.17 2.07
C ALA A 169 10.82 -3.97 2.03
N GLY A 170 11.37 -3.87 0.82
CA GLY A 170 12.80 -3.68 0.60
C GLY A 170 13.64 -4.95 0.76
N THR A 171 13.03 -6.13 0.85
CA THR A 171 13.72 -7.41 0.68
C THR A 171 14.10 -7.62 -0.78
N TYR A 172 15.37 -7.91 -1.04
CA TYR A 172 15.87 -8.15 -2.39
C TYR A 172 15.75 -9.64 -2.74
N ILE A 173 14.74 -10.02 -3.53
CA ILE A 173 14.50 -11.43 -3.92
C ILE A 173 15.68 -12.02 -4.69
N ARG A 174 16.32 -11.24 -5.56
CA ARG A 174 17.55 -11.65 -6.26
C ARG A 174 18.67 -12.06 -5.30
N LYS A 175 18.83 -11.32 -4.19
CA LYS A 175 19.82 -11.62 -3.16
C LYS A 175 19.42 -12.84 -2.34
N LEU A 176 18.14 -12.96 -1.98
CA LEU A 176 17.59 -14.16 -1.34
C LEU A 176 17.91 -15.43 -2.15
N VAL A 177 17.61 -15.42 -3.46
CA VAL A 177 17.91 -16.55 -4.37
C VAL A 177 19.41 -16.85 -4.43
N HIS A 178 20.25 -15.83 -4.54
CA HIS A 178 21.70 -16.00 -4.51
C HIS A 178 22.17 -16.67 -3.21
N ASP A 179 21.65 -16.23 -2.06
CA ASP A 179 22.07 -16.71 -0.74
C ASP A 179 21.59 -18.14 -0.48
N ILE A 180 20.39 -18.50 -0.95
CA ILE A 180 19.93 -19.90 -1.02
C ILE A 180 20.93 -20.73 -1.83
N GLY A 181 21.32 -20.27 -3.02
CA GLY A 181 22.30 -20.94 -3.86
C GLY A 181 23.68 -21.13 -3.20
N VAL A 182 24.15 -20.12 -2.46
CA VAL A 182 25.40 -20.20 -1.67
C VAL A 182 25.28 -21.26 -0.58
N LYS A 183 24.15 -21.26 0.15
CA LYS A 183 23.89 -22.23 1.22
C LYS A 183 23.82 -23.67 0.69
N LEU A 184 23.23 -23.86 -0.49
CA LEU A 184 23.21 -25.14 -1.21
C LEU A 184 24.59 -25.57 -1.76
N LYS A 185 25.60 -24.69 -1.75
CA LYS A 185 26.95 -24.91 -2.31
C LYS A 185 27.00 -25.24 -3.81
N THR A 186 25.89 -25.05 -4.51
CA THR A 186 25.80 -25.22 -5.97
C THR A 186 25.79 -23.89 -6.70
N GLY A 187 25.30 -22.83 -6.04
CA GLY A 187 24.95 -21.57 -6.68
C GLY A 187 23.53 -21.60 -7.25
N ALA A 188 22.89 -20.44 -7.30
CA ALA A 188 21.57 -20.27 -7.90
C ALA A 188 21.40 -18.84 -8.40
N HIS A 189 20.50 -18.66 -9.36
CA HIS A 189 20.14 -17.34 -9.85
C HIS A 189 18.64 -17.20 -10.10
N MET A 190 18.15 -15.97 -9.99
CA MET A 190 16.76 -15.64 -10.23
C MET A 190 16.51 -15.51 -11.73
N ALA A 191 15.76 -16.45 -12.30
CA ALA A 191 15.42 -16.50 -13.72
C ALA A 191 14.25 -15.56 -14.04
N GLN A 192 13.18 -15.62 -13.25
CA GLN A 192 11.98 -14.77 -13.41
C GLN A 192 11.41 -14.35 -12.05
N LEU A 193 10.70 -13.23 -12.04
CA LEU A 193 10.05 -12.71 -10.85
C LEU A 193 8.79 -11.93 -11.23
N VAL A 194 7.70 -12.24 -10.55
CA VAL A 194 6.42 -11.55 -10.67
C VAL A 194 5.98 -11.10 -9.28
N ARG A 195 5.65 -9.81 -9.11
CA ARG A 195 5.07 -9.33 -7.86
C ARG A 195 3.56 -9.61 -7.87
N THR A 196 3.08 -10.41 -6.91
CA THR A 196 1.66 -10.77 -6.80
C THR A 196 0.91 -9.93 -5.78
N LYS A 197 1.61 -9.31 -4.82
CA LYS A 197 1.01 -8.35 -3.88
C LYS A 197 1.91 -7.17 -3.57
N ALA A 198 1.30 -6.00 -3.36
CA ALA A 198 1.96 -4.83 -2.81
C ALA A 198 1.05 -4.10 -1.82
N GLY A 199 1.18 -4.45 -0.53
CA GLY A 199 0.21 -4.01 0.47
C GLY A 199 -1.20 -4.51 0.11
N PRO A 200 -2.23 -3.65 0.11
CA PRO A 200 -3.61 -4.05 -0.16
C PRO A 200 -3.89 -4.37 -1.64
N PHE A 201 -2.95 -4.10 -2.55
CA PHE A 201 -3.10 -4.36 -3.98
C PHE A 201 -2.67 -5.78 -4.34
N LYS A 202 -3.51 -6.48 -5.11
CA LYS A 202 -3.33 -7.90 -5.46
C LYS A 202 -3.24 -8.11 -6.98
N PHE A 203 -2.80 -9.30 -7.38
CA PHE A 203 -2.58 -9.68 -8.77
C PHE A 203 -3.89 -9.68 -9.58
N GLU A 204 -4.99 -10.08 -8.97
CA GLU A 204 -6.31 -10.22 -9.62
C GLU A 204 -6.96 -8.87 -9.97
N GLU A 205 -6.52 -7.80 -9.30
CA GLU A 205 -7.03 -6.44 -9.48
C GLU A 205 -6.19 -5.62 -10.47
N MET A 206 -5.22 -6.24 -11.14
CA MET A 206 -4.31 -5.51 -12.02
C MET A 206 -4.93 -5.22 -13.38
N VAL A 207 -4.53 -4.09 -13.96
CA VAL A 207 -4.89 -3.68 -15.32
C VAL A 207 -3.64 -3.41 -16.14
N THR A 208 -3.72 -3.62 -17.45
CA THR A 208 -2.61 -3.29 -18.36
C THR A 208 -2.60 -1.78 -18.67
N LEU A 209 -1.53 -1.31 -19.32
CA LEU A 209 -1.47 0.08 -19.79
C LEU A 209 -2.48 0.33 -20.93
N GLN A 210 -2.79 -0.71 -21.70
CA GLN A 210 -3.78 -0.70 -22.77
C GLN A 210 -5.18 -0.54 -22.17
N ASP A 211 -5.55 -1.37 -21.19
CA ASP A 211 -6.86 -1.25 -20.50
C ASP A 211 -7.08 0.15 -19.92
N LEU A 212 -6.04 0.75 -19.31
CA LEU A 212 -6.11 2.09 -18.78
C LEU A 212 -6.29 3.15 -19.88
N ARG A 213 -5.58 3.00 -20.99
CA ARG A 213 -5.67 3.91 -22.14
C ARG A 213 -7.06 3.85 -22.76
N ASP A 214 -7.54 2.66 -23.05
CA ASP A 214 -8.86 2.43 -23.67
C ASP A 214 -9.96 2.99 -22.76
N ALA A 215 -9.89 2.72 -21.44
CA ALA A 215 -10.85 3.27 -20.48
C ALA A 215 -10.85 4.81 -20.45
N TYR A 216 -9.69 5.45 -20.62
CA TYR A 216 -9.58 6.90 -20.66
C TYR A 216 -10.11 7.49 -21.97
N GLU A 217 -9.80 6.88 -23.11
CA GLU A 217 -10.26 7.30 -24.43
C GLU A 217 -11.79 7.17 -24.53
N ILE A 218 -12.37 6.05 -24.08
CA ILE A 218 -13.84 5.85 -24.02
C ILE A 218 -14.53 6.96 -23.21
N TRP A 219 -13.97 7.31 -22.05
CA TRP A 219 -14.51 8.42 -21.25
C TRP A 219 -14.43 9.76 -22.00
N LYS A 220 -13.30 10.03 -22.68
CA LYS A 220 -13.11 11.28 -23.41
C LYS A 220 -14.01 11.42 -24.63
N GLU A 221 -14.29 10.33 -25.34
CA GLU A 221 -15.09 10.35 -26.55
C GLU A 221 -16.59 10.26 -26.26
N ASN A 222 -16.99 9.40 -25.32
CA ASN A 222 -18.39 9.03 -25.12
C ASN A 222 -18.97 9.48 -23.77
N ASN A 223 -18.16 10.12 -22.93
CA ASN A 223 -18.52 10.47 -21.55
C ASN A 223 -18.97 9.27 -20.70
N ASP A 224 -18.51 8.06 -21.04
CA ASP A 224 -18.77 6.83 -20.27
C ASP A 224 -17.64 6.58 -19.26
N GLU A 225 -17.95 6.72 -17.98
CA GLU A 225 -16.99 6.59 -16.88
C GLU A 225 -16.84 5.15 -16.37
N LYS A 226 -17.67 4.20 -16.83
CA LYS A 226 -17.82 2.87 -16.22
C LYS A 226 -16.51 2.09 -16.18
N MET A 227 -15.79 2.07 -17.30
CA MET A 227 -14.49 1.40 -17.40
C MET A 227 -13.42 2.12 -16.58
N LEU A 228 -13.44 3.46 -16.60
CA LEU A 228 -12.45 4.25 -15.87
C LEU A 228 -12.58 4.07 -14.35
N ARG A 229 -13.81 4.01 -13.83
CA ARG A 229 -14.09 3.71 -12.42
C ARG A 229 -13.74 2.27 -12.01
N LYS A 230 -13.67 1.34 -12.97
CA LYS A 230 -13.22 -0.04 -12.73
C LYS A 230 -11.71 -0.16 -12.64
N VAL A 231 -10.97 0.58 -13.48
CA VAL A 231 -9.50 0.48 -13.55
C VAL A 231 -8.77 1.41 -12.58
N ILE A 232 -9.40 2.53 -12.19
CA ILE A 232 -8.89 3.43 -11.16
C ILE A 232 -9.58 3.11 -9.84
N LEU A 233 -8.79 2.94 -8.78
CA LEU A 233 -9.27 2.72 -7.42
C LEU A 233 -9.12 4.02 -6.62
N PRO A 234 -10.01 4.30 -5.64
CA PRO A 234 -9.84 5.47 -4.77
C PRO A 234 -8.57 5.34 -3.91
N MET A 235 -7.92 6.46 -3.57
CA MET A 235 -6.69 6.45 -2.77
C MET A 235 -6.84 5.79 -1.40
N GLU A 236 -8.06 5.74 -0.89
CA GLU A 236 -8.47 5.02 0.31
C GLU A 236 -8.07 3.52 0.25
N LYS A 237 -8.07 2.92 -0.94
CA LYS A 237 -7.57 1.55 -1.17
C LYS A 237 -6.13 1.38 -0.68
N ALA A 238 -5.29 2.39 -0.89
CA ALA A 238 -3.86 2.35 -0.56
C ALA A 238 -3.55 2.41 0.94
N VAL A 239 -4.56 2.58 1.79
CA VAL A 239 -4.40 2.64 3.24
C VAL A 239 -5.25 1.58 3.96
N GLU A 240 -5.87 0.65 3.22
CA GLU A 240 -6.66 -0.46 3.82
C GLU A 240 -5.85 -1.31 4.80
N HIS A 241 -4.54 -1.45 4.56
CA HIS A 241 -3.64 -2.19 5.45
C HIS A 241 -3.30 -1.45 6.75
N LEU A 242 -3.70 -0.18 6.91
CA LEU A 242 -3.46 0.61 8.12
C LEU A 242 -4.69 0.60 9.05
N PRO A 243 -4.48 0.67 10.38
CA PRO A 243 -5.56 0.89 11.32
C PRO A 243 -6.19 2.27 11.11
N LYS A 244 -7.51 2.37 11.33
CA LYS A 244 -8.33 3.52 10.98
C LYS A 244 -8.93 4.19 12.20
N ILE A 245 -9.04 5.52 12.13
CA ILE A 245 -9.78 6.35 13.09
C ILE A 245 -10.73 7.23 12.30
N TRP A 246 -12.03 7.15 12.62
CA TRP A 246 -13.05 8.00 12.02
C TRP A 246 -13.35 9.18 12.93
N ILE A 247 -13.43 10.36 12.33
CA ILE A 247 -13.57 11.63 13.04
C ILE A 247 -14.88 12.33 12.72
N SER A 248 -15.37 13.11 13.68
CA SER A 248 -16.56 13.94 13.49
C SER A 248 -16.32 15.03 12.44
N ASP A 249 -17.38 15.47 11.77
CA ASP A 249 -17.33 16.57 10.78
C ASP A 249 -16.61 17.83 11.33
N TYR A 250 -16.81 18.14 12.62
CA TYR A 250 -16.18 19.26 13.32
C TYR A 250 -14.65 19.20 13.36
N ALA A 251 -14.08 17.99 13.31
CA ALA A 251 -12.64 17.76 13.40
C ALA A 251 -11.95 17.71 12.03
N VAL A 252 -12.71 17.59 10.93
CA VAL A 252 -12.15 17.41 9.58
C VAL A 252 -11.36 18.64 9.13
N ASP A 253 -11.97 19.84 9.19
CA ASP A 253 -11.30 21.07 8.72
C ASP A 253 -10.04 21.42 9.54
N PRO A 254 -10.04 21.35 10.90
CA PRO A 254 -8.82 21.50 11.68
C PRO A 254 -7.70 20.53 11.29
N VAL A 255 -8.01 19.24 11.12
CA VAL A 255 -7.03 18.23 10.70
C VAL A 255 -6.53 18.49 9.28
N ALA A 256 -7.41 18.93 8.37
CA ALA A 256 -7.04 19.34 7.02
C ALA A 256 -6.11 20.59 6.99
N HIS A 257 -6.15 21.40 8.05
CA HIS A 257 -5.21 22.50 8.27
C HIS A 257 -3.93 22.10 9.02
N GLY A 258 -3.79 20.82 9.37
CA GLY A 258 -2.60 20.25 10.00
C GLY A 258 -2.63 20.24 11.53
N ALA A 259 -3.78 20.52 12.16
CA ALA A 259 -3.93 20.32 13.60
C ALA A 259 -3.86 18.83 13.95
N ASP A 260 -3.27 18.51 15.10
CA ASP A 260 -3.29 17.15 15.64
C ASP A 260 -4.71 16.73 16.03
N LEU A 261 -5.01 15.44 15.89
CA LEU A 261 -6.34 14.91 16.21
C LEU A 261 -6.46 14.72 17.73
N SER A 262 -7.33 15.50 18.35
CA SER A 262 -7.67 15.36 19.76
C SER A 262 -8.77 14.33 19.98
N VAL A 263 -8.76 13.66 21.14
CA VAL A 263 -9.71 12.60 21.53
C VAL A 263 -11.19 13.02 21.36
N PRO A 264 -11.62 14.27 21.68
CA PRO A 264 -12.99 14.69 21.44
C PRO A 264 -13.47 14.59 19.98
N GLY A 265 -12.56 14.65 19.00
CA GLY A 265 -12.88 14.55 17.58
C GLY A 265 -13.07 13.12 17.08
N VAL A 266 -12.71 12.11 17.88
CA VAL A 266 -12.81 10.69 17.50
C VAL A 266 -14.25 10.18 17.70
N VAL A 267 -14.78 9.53 16.68
CA VAL A 267 -16.14 8.95 16.67
C VAL A 267 -16.10 7.43 16.80
N LYS A 268 -15.27 6.77 15.99
CA LYS A 268 -15.03 5.33 16.04
C LYS A 268 -13.59 5.04 15.60
N LEU A 269 -13.04 3.90 15.99
CA LEU A 269 -11.65 3.54 15.73
C LEU A 269 -11.46 2.02 15.67
N ASN A 270 -10.38 1.57 15.05
CA ASN A 270 -9.99 0.17 15.16
C ASN A 270 -9.38 -0.17 16.54
N ASP A 271 -9.61 -1.38 17.01
CA ASP A 271 -9.18 -1.90 18.31
C ASP A 271 -7.69 -2.31 18.37
N ASP A 272 -7.07 -2.56 17.22
CA ASP A 272 -5.67 -2.98 17.06
C ASP A 272 -4.65 -1.83 17.17
N ILE A 273 -5.09 -0.59 17.42
CA ILE A 273 -4.20 0.59 17.47
C ILE A 273 -3.32 0.56 18.72
N ASN A 274 -2.00 0.57 18.51
CA ASN A 274 -0.99 0.77 19.54
C ASN A 274 -0.35 2.17 19.44
N GLN A 275 0.26 2.62 20.54
CA GLN A 275 1.02 3.85 20.54
C GLN A 275 2.25 3.72 19.61
N GLY A 276 2.48 4.72 18.77
CA GLY A 276 3.52 4.74 17.75
C GLY A 276 3.08 4.20 16.38
N ASP A 277 1.90 3.56 16.30
CA ASP A 277 1.40 3.05 15.03
C ASP A 277 1.08 4.18 14.05
N MET A 278 1.34 3.92 12.78
CA MET A 278 0.83 4.78 11.70
C MET A 278 -0.65 4.49 11.47
N VAL A 279 -1.50 5.48 11.72
CA VAL A 279 -2.96 5.39 11.57
C VAL A 279 -3.47 6.25 10.41
N ALA A 280 -4.56 5.82 9.80
CA ALA A 280 -5.28 6.58 8.79
C ALA A 280 -6.53 7.23 9.40
N ILE A 281 -6.66 8.54 9.22
CA ILE A 281 -7.77 9.36 9.74
C ILE A 281 -8.80 9.53 8.63
N PHE A 282 -10.03 9.13 8.90
CA PHE A 282 -11.15 9.10 7.95
C PHE A 282 -12.31 10.01 8.38
N THR A 283 -13.01 10.58 7.40
CA THR A 283 -14.35 11.13 7.65
C THR A 283 -15.34 9.99 7.90
N LEU A 284 -16.53 10.30 8.40
CA LEU A 284 -17.62 9.31 8.53
C LEU A 284 -18.19 8.84 7.18
N LYS A 285 -17.78 9.44 6.06
CA LYS A 285 -18.07 9.00 4.69
C LYS A 285 -16.95 8.15 4.08
N ASP A 286 -16.04 7.65 4.93
CA ASP A 286 -14.88 6.86 4.53
C ASP A 286 -13.91 7.58 3.59
N GLU A 287 -13.85 8.91 3.64
CA GLU A 287 -12.83 9.68 2.92
C GLU A 287 -11.54 9.80 3.73
N LEU A 288 -10.39 9.57 3.11
CA LEU A 288 -9.09 9.71 3.77
C LEU A 288 -8.74 11.20 3.97
N VAL A 289 -8.66 11.61 5.23
CA VAL A 289 -8.32 12.99 5.60
C VAL A 289 -6.80 13.16 5.72
N ALA A 290 -6.18 12.31 6.54
CA ALA A 290 -4.79 12.43 6.96
C ALA A 290 -4.18 11.08 7.37
N LEU A 291 -2.85 11.05 7.43
CA LEU A 291 -2.07 10.02 8.09
C LEU A 291 -1.35 10.62 9.29
N GLY A 292 -1.24 9.86 10.36
CA GLY A 292 -0.57 10.29 11.57
C GLY A 292 -0.01 9.15 12.40
N GLU A 293 0.67 9.51 13.47
CA GLU A 293 1.23 8.59 14.46
C GLU A 293 0.34 8.59 15.70
N ALA A 294 -0.16 7.43 16.10
CA ALA A 294 -0.98 7.28 17.29
C ALA A 294 -0.17 7.62 18.54
N LEU A 295 -0.63 8.59 19.33
CA LEU A 295 -0.03 8.94 20.62
C LEU A 295 -0.65 8.17 21.79
N MET A 296 -1.72 7.43 21.51
CA MET A 296 -2.47 6.62 22.46
C MET A 296 -2.85 5.31 21.79
N ASN A 297 -2.93 4.22 22.56
CA ASN A 297 -3.54 2.97 22.10
C ASN A 297 -5.08 3.09 22.02
N ALA A 298 -5.74 2.13 21.36
CA ALA A 298 -7.18 2.13 21.13
C ALA A 298 -8.00 2.29 22.42
N GLN A 299 -7.66 1.53 23.47
CA GLN A 299 -8.34 1.57 24.76
C GLN A 299 -8.26 2.95 25.43
N ASN A 300 -7.08 3.60 25.39
CA ASN A 300 -6.92 4.95 25.93
C ASN A 300 -7.70 6.00 25.14
N ILE A 301 -7.73 5.90 23.81
CA ILE A 301 -8.55 6.80 22.97
C ILE A 301 -10.04 6.60 23.29
N TYR A 302 -10.46 5.35 23.50
CA TYR A 302 -11.84 5.00 23.81
C TYR A 302 -12.28 5.53 25.19
N MET A 303 -11.47 5.37 26.24
CA MET A 303 -11.83 5.71 27.62
C MET A 303 -11.62 7.18 28.00
N LYS A 304 -10.67 7.90 27.40
CA LYS A 304 -10.37 9.29 27.80
C LYS A 304 -11.34 10.29 27.15
N GLU A 305 -11.55 11.42 27.82
CA GLU A 305 -12.35 12.53 27.29
C GLU A 305 -11.50 13.64 26.65
N LYS A 306 -10.23 13.77 27.04
CA LYS A 306 -9.33 14.84 26.59
C LYS A 306 -7.95 14.27 26.19
N GLY A 307 -7.17 15.09 25.51
CA GLY A 307 -5.81 14.78 25.07
C GLY A 307 -5.69 14.62 23.56
N VAL A 308 -4.45 14.49 23.09
CA VAL A 308 -4.14 14.32 21.66
C VAL A 308 -4.04 12.82 21.35
N ALA A 309 -4.90 12.33 20.46
CA ALA A 309 -4.95 10.93 20.06
C ALA A 309 -3.92 10.61 18.96
N VAL A 310 -3.75 11.51 17.98
CA VAL A 310 -2.87 11.29 16.82
C VAL A 310 -2.10 12.55 16.49
N LYS A 311 -0.78 12.40 16.34
CA LYS A 311 0.08 13.44 15.76
C LYS A 311 0.01 13.38 14.24
N VAL A 312 -0.55 14.40 13.61
CA VAL A 312 -0.76 14.42 12.14
C VAL A 312 0.58 14.61 11.43
N LYS A 313 0.84 13.77 10.42
CA LYS A 313 2.09 13.80 9.64
C LYS A 313 1.86 14.21 8.19
N LYS A 314 0.73 13.82 7.61
CA LYS A 314 0.41 14.09 6.21
C LYS A 314 -1.07 14.32 6.01
N VAL A 315 -1.41 15.40 5.31
CA VAL A 315 -2.78 15.74 4.94
C VAL A 315 -3.02 15.49 3.45
N PHE A 316 -4.16 14.87 3.15
CA PHE A 316 -4.64 14.52 1.81
C PHE A 316 -5.84 15.34 1.39
N TYR A 317 -6.69 15.68 2.36
CA TYR A 317 -7.95 16.38 2.14
C TYR A 317 -7.74 17.84 1.71
N GLU A 318 -8.66 18.34 0.89
CA GLU A 318 -8.71 19.76 0.53
C GLU A 318 -9.31 20.61 1.65
N ARG A 319 -8.75 21.81 1.81
CA ARG A 319 -9.23 22.78 2.79
C ARG A 319 -10.62 23.27 2.37
N LYS A 320 -11.48 23.57 3.34
CA LYS A 320 -12.83 24.16 3.13
C LYS A 320 -13.87 23.23 2.46
N VAL A 321 -13.56 21.95 2.24
CA VAL A 321 -14.58 20.97 1.82
C VAL A 321 -15.56 20.68 2.97
N TYR A 322 -15.05 20.64 4.20
CA TYR A 322 -15.87 20.74 5.41
C TYR A 322 -15.75 22.18 5.97
N PRO A 323 -16.83 22.75 6.52
CA PRO A 323 -16.79 24.12 7.02
C PRO A 323 -15.93 24.23 8.27
N LYS A 324 -15.38 25.43 8.50
CA LYS A 324 -14.77 25.76 9.78
C LYS A 324 -15.89 25.95 10.81
N PHE A 325 -16.05 24.99 11.70
CA PHE A 325 -16.98 25.12 12.80
C PHE A 325 -16.41 26.10 13.84
N LYS A 326 -17.17 27.14 14.17
CA LYS A 326 -16.88 27.95 15.35
C LYS A 326 -17.22 27.08 16.56
N LEU A 327 -16.22 26.73 17.36
CA LEU A 327 -16.46 26.21 18.70
C LEU A 327 -17.25 27.29 19.44
N SER A 328 -18.55 27.13 19.59
CA SER A 328 -19.27 27.89 20.61
C SER A 328 -18.63 27.47 21.93
N ARG A 329 -18.00 28.43 22.62
CA ARG A 329 -17.73 28.26 24.05
C ARG A 329 -19.12 28.20 24.70
N GLN A 330 -19.68 27.00 24.83
CA GLN A 330 -20.73 26.78 25.80
C GLN A 330 -20.04 26.87 27.15
N ASN A 331 -20.42 27.90 27.91
CA ASN A 331 -19.98 28.19 29.27
C ASN A 331 -20.27 27.02 30.21
#